data_AF-A0A956WLN7-F1
#
_entry.id   AF-A0A956WLN7-F1
#
_cell.length_a   1.000
_cell.length_b   1.000
_cell.length_c   1.000
_cell.angle_alpha   90.00
_cell.angle_beta   90.00
_cell.angle_gamma   90.00
#
_symmetry.space_group_name_H-M   'P 1'
#
loop_
_entity.id
_entity.type
_entity.pdbx_description
1 polymer ?
#
loop_
_entity_poly.entity_id
_entity_poly.type
_entity_poly.pdbx_seq_one_letter_code
_entity_poly.pdbx_strand_id
1 'polypeptide(L)'
;MDATQFDELAQSLARATRRGLLGRVAVLPALGGAAALLGNPWSTAGKKRKKKCKPRPLAKTCAGKCGIVKNRKTCKKKVDCGPCACEANSDCVAAGLGDLCCGGSCFSGVCCSDAACQSDAAPDCVGHACVCATNGDTACAGGAACCPAGCVDLGTDLANCGECGHACQGEQICHGGVCGITCGSEVCPVATRICDGAVCQPCKVCAEGCAFTTVQAAIDAASSGDRITICAGTYSRQGPNSPVADIAGKNLTLVGAGTGLTSTILDGGDERTASHVVAVTQSTSELRAMRITGSNGNAGIGNSAPSQLTLTGVLVTRNDADKNFGGGILNNDRVVLNADTRVTKNTARDGGGIDNVGSTAVLTLKDGSSVTNNAVSTGTAHGIRNGGTVFAEAGSVVAGCLNVGSGTGCPT
;
A
#
# COMPACT_ATOMS: atom_id res chain seq x y z
N MET A 1 -15.83 -21.52 -6.33
CA MET A 1 -15.82 -21.72 -4.87
C MET A 1 -16.28 -23.15 -4.66
N ASP A 2 -15.33 -24.02 -4.33
CA ASP A 2 -15.45 -25.46 -4.55
C ASP A 2 -15.39 -26.24 -3.23
N ALA A 3 -16.23 -27.26 -3.14
CA ALA A 3 -16.67 -27.98 -1.94
C ALA A 3 -15.63 -28.97 -1.39
N THR A 4 -14.38 -28.87 -1.82
CA THR A 4 -13.30 -29.81 -1.51
C THR A 4 -12.48 -29.44 -0.28
N GLN A 5 -12.65 -28.23 0.27
CA GLN A 5 -11.92 -27.79 1.47
C GLN A 5 -12.63 -28.08 2.81
N PHE A 6 -13.90 -28.50 2.78
CA PHE A 6 -14.64 -28.81 4.02
C PHE A 6 -14.47 -30.28 4.48
N ASP A 7 -14.09 -31.19 3.57
CA ASP A 7 -13.99 -32.63 3.85
C ASP A 7 -12.66 -33.05 4.48
N GLU A 8 -11.58 -32.28 4.33
CA GLU A 8 -10.28 -32.61 4.94
C GLU A 8 -10.19 -32.23 6.44
N LEU A 9 -11.02 -31.30 6.91
CA LEU A 9 -11.07 -30.93 8.33
C LEU A 9 -11.88 -31.91 9.19
N ALA A 10 -12.78 -32.69 8.58
CA ALA A 10 -13.59 -33.70 9.26
C ALA A 10 -12.85 -35.04 9.48
N GLN A 11 -11.75 -35.30 8.75
CA GLN A 11 -11.03 -36.58 8.79
C GLN A 11 -9.85 -36.63 9.76
N SER A 12 -9.41 -35.52 10.35
CA SER A 12 -8.25 -35.51 11.27
C SER A 12 -8.58 -35.71 12.75
N LEU A 13 -9.86 -35.60 13.15
CA LEU A 13 -10.29 -35.71 14.55
C LEU A 13 -10.90 -37.06 14.94
N ALA A 14 -10.91 -38.03 14.04
CA ALA A 14 -11.47 -39.35 14.31
C ALA A 14 -10.54 -40.46 13.78
N ARG A 15 -9.45 -40.73 14.51
CA ARG A 15 -8.92 -42.09 14.83
C ARG A 15 -7.41 -42.08 15.10
N ALA A 16 -7.03 -41.96 16.37
CA ALA A 16 -5.97 -42.76 16.97
C ALA A 16 -6.01 -42.59 18.50
N THR A 17 -6.13 -43.59 19.36
CA THR A 17 -6.29 -45.05 19.22
C THR A 17 -6.67 -45.57 20.61
N ARG A 18 -7.74 -46.36 20.73
CA ARG A 18 -7.92 -47.34 21.81
C ARG A 18 -7.82 -48.74 21.19
N ARG A 19 -6.93 -49.57 21.72
CA ARG A 19 -7.02 -51.03 21.67
C ARG A 19 -6.82 -51.55 23.09
N GLY A 20 -7.80 -52.29 23.59
CA GLY A 20 -7.77 -52.95 24.89
C GLY A 20 -7.44 -54.44 24.78
N LEU A 21 -7.13 -55.07 25.91
CA LEU A 21 -7.34 -56.50 26.13
C LEU A 21 -7.48 -56.80 27.65
N LEU A 22 -8.69 -57.25 28.02
CA LEU A 22 -9.10 -58.29 28.99
C LEU A 22 -8.41 -58.48 30.37
N GLY A 23 -9.23 -58.54 31.43
CA GLY A 23 -8.90 -59.27 32.67
C GLY A 23 -9.73 -58.94 33.92
N ARG A 24 -10.93 -59.54 34.02
CA ARG A 24 -11.80 -59.89 35.18
C ARG A 24 -11.21 -59.67 36.59
N VAL A 25 -11.93 -59.18 37.62
CA VAL A 25 -12.99 -59.86 38.45
C VAL A 25 -13.52 -58.78 39.43
N ALA A 26 -14.82 -58.43 39.41
CA ALA A 26 -15.87 -58.70 40.43
C ALA A 26 -15.60 -58.12 41.85
N VAL A 27 -16.50 -57.49 42.62
CA VAL A 27 -17.96 -57.63 42.84
C VAL A 27 -18.48 -56.29 43.46
N LEU A 28 -19.78 -56.00 43.24
CA LEU A 28 -20.69 -55.04 43.91
C LEU A 28 -20.62 -55.07 45.47
N PRO A 29 -21.25 -54.13 46.26
CA PRO A 29 -22.60 -53.61 46.04
C PRO A 29 -22.89 -52.14 46.43
N ALA A 30 -24.14 -51.79 46.16
CA ALA A 30 -24.82 -50.53 46.40
C ALA A 30 -25.48 -50.44 47.79
N LEU A 31 -25.89 -49.21 48.10
CA LEU A 31 -26.96 -48.77 49.02
C LEU A 31 -26.71 -48.79 50.54
N GLY A 32 -26.78 -47.57 51.10
CA GLY A 32 -27.69 -47.25 52.19
C GLY A 32 -27.14 -47.31 53.61
N GLY A 33 -27.51 -46.31 54.42
CA GLY A 33 -27.56 -46.45 55.88
C GLY A 33 -26.81 -45.37 56.65
N ALA A 34 -27.56 -44.37 57.11
CA ALA A 34 -27.18 -43.50 58.23
C ALA A 34 -27.36 -44.26 59.55
N ALA A 35 -26.43 -44.11 60.50
CA ALA A 35 -26.71 -44.04 61.94
C ALA A 35 -25.42 -43.77 62.72
N ALA A 36 -25.52 -42.82 63.65
CA ALA A 36 -24.52 -42.52 64.66
C ALA A 36 -24.37 -43.65 65.69
N LEU A 37 -23.23 -43.73 66.37
CA LEU A 37 -23.10 -43.58 67.85
C LEU A 37 -21.73 -44.09 68.37
N LEU A 38 -21.12 -43.24 69.21
CA LEU A 38 -20.35 -43.53 70.44
C LEU A 38 -18.96 -44.21 70.38
N GLY A 39 -17.95 -43.38 70.68
CA GLY A 39 -17.01 -43.52 71.82
C GLY A 39 -16.07 -44.73 71.90
N ASN A 40 -14.74 -44.50 71.89
CA ASN A 40 -13.93 -44.41 73.11
C ASN A 40 -12.41 -44.21 72.83
N PRO A 41 -11.60 -43.82 73.85
CA PRO A 41 -10.45 -42.95 73.70
C PRO A 41 -9.09 -43.65 73.79
N TRP A 42 -8.04 -42.84 73.59
CA TRP A 42 -6.62 -43.08 73.88
C TRP A 42 -5.84 -44.05 72.99
N SER A 43 -5.12 -43.49 72.02
CA SER A 43 -3.69 -43.79 71.86
C SER A 43 -2.94 -42.57 71.29
N THR A 44 -1.88 -42.18 71.98
CA THR A 44 -1.06 -41.00 71.75
C THR A 44 0.03 -41.30 70.72
N ALA A 45 -0.16 -40.86 69.48
CA ALA A 45 0.91 -40.78 68.48
C ALA A 45 1.31 -39.31 68.28
N GLY A 46 2.47 -38.93 68.80
CA GLY A 46 3.01 -37.57 68.71
C GLY A 46 3.20 -37.12 67.25
N LYS A 47 2.30 -36.23 66.78
CA LYS A 47 2.52 -35.46 65.55
C LYS A 47 3.72 -34.54 65.76
N LYS A 48 4.88 -34.88 65.17
CA LYS A 48 5.99 -33.94 64.98
C LYS A 48 5.42 -32.73 64.22
N ARG A 49 5.24 -31.61 64.91
CA ARG A 49 4.85 -30.33 64.28
C ARG A 49 5.87 -30.02 63.19
N LYS A 50 5.46 -30.06 61.91
CA LYS A 50 6.25 -29.44 60.83
C LYS A 50 6.50 -28.00 61.28
N LYS A 51 7.76 -27.66 61.62
CA LYS A 51 8.12 -26.28 61.99
C LYS A 51 7.61 -25.38 60.88
N LYS A 52 6.62 -24.53 61.19
CA LYS A 52 6.14 -23.49 60.27
C LYS A 52 7.36 -22.68 59.88
N CYS A 53 7.77 -22.80 58.62
CA CYS A 53 8.89 -22.06 58.13
C CYS A 53 8.54 -20.57 58.16
N LYS A 54 9.32 -19.77 58.86
CA LYS A 54 9.22 -18.30 58.78
C LYS A 54 10.22 -17.86 57.69
N PRO A 55 9.75 -17.45 56.50
CA PRO A 55 10.65 -16.98 55.45
C PRO A 55 11.41 -15.75 55.96
N ARG A 56 12.71 -15.64 55.65
CA ARG A 56 13.42 -14.36 55.83
C ARG A 56 12.75 -13.26 54.99
N PRO A 57 12.74 -12.00 55.46
CA PRO A 57 12.26 -10.87 54.67
C PRO A 57 12.97 -10.78 53.31
N LEU A 58 12.24 -10.31 52.29
CA LEU A 58 12.72 -10.16 50.91
C LEU A 58 14.04 -9.39 50.86
N ALA A 59 14.10 -8.22 51.49
CA ALA A 59 15.30 -7.37 51.53
C ALA A 59 16.56 -8.08 52.08
N LYS A 60 16.41 -8.97 53.08
CA LYS A 60 17.54 -9.75 53.61
C LYS A 60 17.90 -10.95 52.75
N THR A 61 16.99 -11.42 51.92
CA THR A 61 17.22 -12.52 50.98
C THR A 61 17.86 -12.02 49.69
N CYS A 62 17.51 -10.80 49.28
CA CYS A 62 17.94 -10.12 48.06
C CYS A 62 19.08 -9.11 48.27
N ALA A 63 19.60 -8.97 49.49
CA ALA A 63 20.75 -8.10 49.73
C ALA A 63 21.96 -8.56 48.90
N GLY A 64 22.38 -7.72 47.94
CA GLY A 64 23.47 -7.99 47.00
C GLY A 64 23.17 -9.10 45.99
N LYS A 65 21.89 -9.42 45.76
CA LYS A 65 21.45 -10.46 44.83
C LYS A 65 20.22 -9.98 44.07
N CYS A 66 20.10 -10.39 42.82
CA CYS A 66 18.97 -10.08 41.97
C CYS A 66 18.49 -11.38 41.29
N GLY A 67 17.35 -11.35 40.60
CA GLY A 67 16.76 -12.54 39.95
C GLY A 67 16.26 -13.60 40.95
N ILE A 68 16.17 -14.86 40.51
CA ILE A 68 15.57 -15.93 41.32
C ILE A 68 16.56 -16.53 42.32
N VAL A 69 16.50 -16.08 43.56
CA VAL A 69 17.37 -16.55 44.65
C VAL A 69 16.68 -17.62 45.49
N LYS A 70 17.36 -18.74 45.74
CA LYS A 70 16.90 -19.76 46.70
C LYS A 70 17.21 -19.33 48.12
N ASN A 71 16.18 -19.24 48.96
CA ASN A 71 16.37 -18.99 50.38
C ASN A 71 16.97 -20.22 51.09
N ARG A 72 18.31 -20.36 51.05
CA ARG A 72 19.07 -21.50 51.58
C ARG A 72 18.91 -21.68 53.10
N LYS A 73 18.61 -20.63 53.86
CA LYS A 73 18.47 -20.68 55.33
C LYS A 73 17.04 -20.87 55.82
N THR A 74 16.02 -20.61 55.00
CA THR A 74 14.60 -20.82 55.35
C THR A 74 13.79 -21.36 54.17
N CYS A 75 13.88 -22.67 53.95
CA CYS A 75 12.94 -23.50 53.18
C CYS A 75 13.07 -23.60 51.66
N LYS A 76 14.23 -23.22 51.09
CA LYS A 76 14.55 -23.43 49.66
C LYS A 76 13.53 -22.85 48.66
N LYS A 77 12.57 -22.05 49.12
CA LYS A 77 11.63 -21.36 48.25
C LYS A 77 12.39 -20.36 47.39
N LYS A 78 12.03 -20.35 46.10
CA LYS A 78 12.50 -19.37 45.11
C LYS A 78 11.89 -18.01 45.47
N VAL A 79 12.71 -16.98 45.48
CA VAL A 79 12.33 -15.60 45.77
C VAL A 79 12.87 -14.76 44.63
N ASP A 80 12.02 -13.94 44.02
CA ASP A 80 12.43 -13.01 42.97
C ASP A 80 12.95 -11.72 43.60
N CYS A 81 14.20 -11.38 43.30
CA CYS A 81 14.92 -10.24 43.84
C CYS A 81 14.97 -9.05 42.88
N GLY A 82 14.14 -9.05 41.83
CA GLY A 82 14.07 -7.97 40.85
C GLY A 82 15.08 -8.11 39.72
N PRO A 83 14.99 -7.25 38.69
CA PRO A 83 15.83 -7.34 37.49
C PRO A 83 17.30 -7.11 37.82
N CYS A 84 18.14 -7.87 37.13
CA CYS A 84 19.58 -7.81 37.29
C CYS A 84 20.18 -6.88 36.25
N ALA A 85 20.26 -5.61 36.63
CA ALA A 85 21.04 -4.65 35.89
C ALA A 85 22.52 -5.08 35.89
N CYS A 86 23.18 -4.94 34.76
CA CYS A 86 24.60 -5.20 34.61
C CYS A 86 25.20 -4.12 33.70
N GLU A 87 26.49 -3.82 33.87
CA GLU A 87 27.24 -2.95 32.96
C GLU A 87 28.29 -3.75 32.19
N ALA A 88 28.75 -4.88 32.75
CA ALA A 88 29.68 -5.81 32.11
C ALA A 88 29.28 -7.28 32.32
N ASN A 89 29.77 -8.17 31.44
CA ASN A 89 29.55 -9.62 31.54
C ASN A 89 30.01 -10.20 32.89
N SER A 90 31.07 -9.64 33.48
CA SER A 90 31.59 -10.04 34.80
C SER A 90 30.56 -9.89 35.91
N ASP A 91 29.63 -8.92 35.80
CA ASP A 91 28.59 -8.68 36.80
C ASP A 91 27.60 -9.85 36.80
N CYS A 92 27.29 -10.38 35.62
CA CYS A 92 26.39 -11.52 35.44
C CYS A 92 27.01 -12.83 35.92
N VAL A 93 28.30 -13.03 35.63
CA VAL A 93 29.07 -14.17 36.12
C VAL A 93 29.16 -14.13 37.65
N ALA A 94 29.47 -12.97 38.23
CA ALA A 94 29.57 -12.78 39.68
C ALA A 94 28.21 -12.99 40.38
N ALA A 95 27.11 -12.59 39.72
CA ALA A 95 25.76 -12.81 40.23
C ALA A 95 25.26 -14.26 40.06
N GLY A 96 25.92 -15.07 39.22
CA GLY A 96 25.53 -16.45 38.91
C GLY A 96 24.23 -16.55 38.12
N LEU A 97 24.00 -15.59 37.22
CA LEU A 97 22.75 -15.44 36.46
C LEU A 97 22.95 -15.61 34.94
N GLY A 98 24.17 -15.87 34.54
CA GLY A 98 24.57 -16.12 33.17
C GLY A 98 25.96 -15.61 32.89
N ASP A 99 26.35 -15.69 31.63
CA ASP A 99 27.72 -15.40 31.20
C ASP A 99 27.82 -14.02 30.52
N LEU A 100 26.68 -13.40 30.18
CA LEU A 100 26.61 -12.18 29.38
C LEU A 100 25.66 -11.12 29.92
N CYS A 101 26.07 -9.86 29.76
CA CYS A 101 25.29 -8.67 29.99
C CYS A 101 24.81 -8.09 28.66
N CYS A 102 23.52 -8.19 28.36
CA CYS A 102 22.92 -7.79 27.10
C CYS A 102 21.87 -6.70 27.38
N GLY A 103 22.05 -5.49 26.82
CA GLY A 103 21.10 -4.38 27.04
C GLY A 103 20.87 -4.04 28.52
N GLY A 104 21.89 -4.26 29.36
CA GLY A 104 21.80 -4.07 30.81
C GLY A 104 21.09 -5.20 31.57
N SER A 105 20.92 -6.39 30.99
CA SER A 105 20.35 -7.57 31.65
C SER A 105 21.20 -8.82 31.48
N CYS A 106 21.24 -9.69 32.49
CA CYS A 106 22.04 -10.91 32.47
C CYS A 106 21.36 -12.09 31.77
N PHE A 107 22.08 -12.77 30.87
CA PHE A 107 21.63 -13.94 30.12
C PHE A 107 22.65 -15.09 30.16
N SER A 108 22.14 -16.32 30.16
CA SER A 108 22.93 -17.54 29.90
C SER A 108 22.73 -17.95 28.44
N GLY A 109 23.78 -17.93 27.61
CA GLY A 109 23.69 -18.28 26.19
C GLY A 109 24.10 -17.13 25.25
N VAL A 110 23.31 -16.85 24.23
CA VAL A 110 23.61 -15.83 23.20
C VAL A 110 22.78 -14.57 23.48
N CYS A 111 23.40 -13.37 23.43
CA CYS A 111 22.68 -12.10 23.66
C CYS A 111 21.63 -11.81 22.60
N CYS A 112 21.86 -12.25 21.37
CA CYS A 112 20.91 -12.16 20.28
C CYS A 112 20.39 -13.57 20.04
N SER A 113 19.10 -13.83 20.22
CA SER A 113 18.50 -14.97 19.54
C SER A 113 18.44 -14.65 18.04
N ASP A 114 18.35 -15.66 17.16
CA ASP A 114 18.11 -15.41 15.73
C ASP A 114 16.89 -14.50 15.51
N ALA A 115 15.89 -14.60 16.39
CA ALA A 115 14.72 -13.71 16.40
C ALA A 115 14.98 -12.29 16.93
N ALA A 116 16.05 -12.05 17.69
CA ALA A 116 16.43 -10.71 18.16
C ALA A 116 17.18 -9.91 17.09
N CYS A 117 17.79 -10.58 16.10
CA CYS A 117 18.34 -9.95 14.91
C CYS A 117 17.29 -9.96 13.77
N GLN A 118 16.12 -9.38 14.01
CA GLN A 118 14.99 -9.40 13.06
C GLN A 118 14.86 -8.15 12.18
N SER A 119 15.79 -7.20 12.26
CA SER A 119 15.80 -6.09 11.28
C SER A 119 16.36 -6.62 9.96
N ASP A 120 15.44 -6.90 9.04
CA ASP A 120 15.60 -7.21 7.62
C ASP A 120 17.01 -7.56 7.16
N ALA A 121 17.30 -8.87 7.20
CA ALA A 121 17.48 -9.69 5.99
C ALA A 121 18.81 -10.46 5.80
N ALA A 122 19.76 -10.37 6.73
CA ALA A 122 20.73 -11.44 7.04
C ALA A 122 21.63 -11.14 8.25
N PRO A 123 21.14 -10.66 9.40
CA PRO A 123 22.05 -10.47 10.52
C PRO A 123 22.41 -11.84 11.17
N ASP A 124 23.70 -12.14 11.27
CA ASP A 124 24.22 -13.27 12.06
C ASP A 124 24.54 -12.81 13.49
N CYS A 125 24.50 -13.72 14.45
CA CYS A 125 24.94 -13.45 15.80
C CYS A 125 26.38 -13.97 16.01
N VAL A 126 27.36 -13.08 15.79
CA VAL A 126 28.77 -13.38 16.04
C VAL A 126 29.25 -12.60 17.24
N GLY A 127 29.86 -13.31 18.20
CA GLY A 127 30.44 -12.68 19.40
C GLY A 127 29.41 -11.92 20.26
N HIS A 128 28.14 -12.36 20.25
CA HIS A 128 27.03 -11.76 20.98
C HIS A 128 26.57 -10.38 20.48
N ALA A 129 26.94 -10.01 19.25
CA ALA A 129 26.42 -8.85 18.55
C ALA A 129 25.69 -9.28 17.27
N CYS A 130 24.64 -8.54 16.88
CA CYS A 130 24.06 -8.70 15.55
C CYS A 130 25.02 -8.06 14.53
N VAL A 131 25.58 -8.88 13.65
CA VAL A 131 26.49 -8.48 12.57
C VAL A 131 25.87 -8.85 11.22
N CYS A 132 26.39 -8.32 10.13
CA CYS A 132 25.81 -8.60 8.82
C CYS A 132 26.46 -9.83 8.18
N ALA A 133 25.72 -10.93 8.03
CA ALA A 133 26.24 -12.19 7.49
C ALA A 133 26.73 -12.02 6.05
N THR A 134 25.99 -11.22 5.27
CA THR A 134 26.33 -10.87 3.88
C THR A 134 27.49 -9.89 3.77
N ASN A 135 28.02 -9.43 4.90
CA ASN A 135 29.21 -8.58 5.02
C ASN A 135 30.32 -9.26 5.84
N GLY A 136 30.46 -10.59 5.70
CA GLY A 136 31.51 -11.36 6.36
C GLY A 136 31.48 -11.25 7.88
N ASP A 137 30.27 -11.28 8.46
CA ASP A 137 30.03 -11.20 9.90
C ASP A 137 30.56 -9.92 10.55
N THR A 138 30.57 -8.82 9.80
CA THR A 138 30.93 -7.48 10.30
C THR A 138 29.76 -6.53 10.30
N ALA A 139 29.72 -5.61 11.27
CA ALA A 139 28.70 -4.57 11.34
C ALA A 139 28.80 -3.62 10.13
N CYS A 140 27.66 -3.16 9.64
CA CYS A 140 27.61 -2.21 8.54
C CYS A 140 28.16 -0.84 8.97
N ALA A 141 29.07 -0.29 8.16
CA ALA A 141 29.64 1.02 8.43
C ALA A 141 28.62 2.14 8.22
N GLY A 142 28.78 3.25 8.92
CA GLY A 142 28.00 4.48 8.68
C GLY A 142 26.51 4.38 9.00
N GLY A 143 26.07 3.36 9.74
CA GLY A 143 24.64 3.18 10.08
C GLY A 143 23.81 2.54 8.97
N ALA A 144 24.43 1.99 7.93
CA ALA A 144 23.75 1.21 6.90
C ALA A 144 23.06 -0.04 7.48
N ALA A 145 22.00 -0.51 6.84
CA ALA A 145 21.27 -1.71 7.22
C ALA A 145 21.82 -2.96 6.53
N CYS A 146 21.65 -4.13 7.16
CA CYS A 146 22.13 -5.40 6.61
C CYS A 146 21.09 -6.10 5.74
N CYS A 147 21.04 -5.76 4.46
CA CYS A 147 20.12 -6.38 3.50
C CYS A 147 20.65 -7.71 2.94
N PRO A 148 19.83 -8.51 2.20
CA PRO A 148 20.31 -9.77 1.59
C PRO A 148 21.45 -9.56 0.59
N ALA A 149 21.54 -8.35 0.03
CA ALA A 149 22.57 -7.95 -0.92
C ALA A 149 23.84 -7.39 -0.25
N GLY A 150 23.85 -7.26 1.09
CA GLY A 150 24.95 -6.65 1.85
C GLY A 150 24.51 -5.43 2.64
N CYS A 151 25.49 -4.63 3.08
CA CYS A 151 25.24 -3.38 3.79
C CYS A 151 24.73 -2.30 2.83
N VAL A 152 23.55 -1.77 3.09
CA VAL A 152 22.87 -0.80 2.23
C VAL A 152 22.43 0.43 3.02
N ASP A 153 22.63 1.61 2.46
CA ASP A 153 22.09 2.86 3.00
C ASP A 153 20.61 3.01 2.62
N LEU A 154 19.71 2.65 3.54
CA LEU A 154 18.27 2.76 3.34
C LEU A 154 17.80 4.21 3.11
N GLY A 155 18.63 5.21 3.42
CA GLY A 155 18.33 6.61 3.23
C GLY A 155 18.45 7.09 1.78
N THR A 156 19.21 6.36 0.95
CA THR A 156 19.61 6.80 -0.39
C THR A 156 19.58 5.69 -1.45
N ASP A 157 19.58 4.43 -1.04
CA ASP A 157 19.56 3.30 -1.97
C ASP A 157 18.18 3.12 -2.59
N LEU A 158 18.12 3.21 -3.92
CA LEU A 158 16.88 3.14 -4.69
C LEU A 158 16.19 1.77 -4.60
N ALA A 159 16.94 0.68 -4.37
CA ALA A 159 16.41 -0.67 -4.31
C ALA A 159 16.00 -1.10 -2.89
N ASN A 160 16.35 -0.31 -1.88
CA ASN A 160 16.16 -0.62 -0.46
C ASN A 160 15.75 0.63 0.33
N CYS A 161 14.85 1.45 -0.22
CA CYS A 161 14.54 2.74 0.36
C CYS A 161 13.65 2.59 1.60
N GLY A 162 14.15 3.02 2.76
CA GLY A 162 13.45 2.91 4.05
C GLY A 162 13.51 1.51 4.70
N GLU A 163 13.53 0.45 3.89
CA GLU A 163 13.66 -0.95 4.32
C GLU A 163 14.29 -1.81 3.20
N CYS A 164 14.87 -2.96 3.56
CA CYS A 164 15.51 -3.83 2.58
C CYS A 164 14.51 -4.40 1.57
N GLY A 165 14.85 -4.34 0.28
CA GLY A 165 13.98 -4.80 -0.80
C GLY A 165 12.85 -3.84 -1.19
N HIS A 166 12.71 -2.70 -0.51
CA HIS A 166 11.73 -1.67 -0.88
C HIS A 166 12.27 -0.79 -2.00
N ALA A 167 12.17 -1.29 -3.23
CA ALA A 167 12.60 -0.55 -4.40
C ALA A 167 11.61 0.57 -4.74
N CYS A 168 12.12 1.80 -4.86
CA CYS A 168 11.33 2.90 -5.42
C CYS A 168 11.04 2.64 -6.89
N GLN A 169 9.83 2.98 -7.30
CA GLN A 169 9.31 2.63 -8.61
C GLN A 169 9.52 3.78 -9.61
N GLY A 170 9.97 3.42 -10.81
CA GLY A 170 10.02 4.36 -11.92
C GLY A 170 11.06 5.46 -11.80
N GLU A 171 10.64 6.72 -11.92
CA GLU A 171 11.52 7.90 -11.87
C GLU A 171 11.65 8.47 -10.44
N GLN A 172 11.27 7.68 -9.43
CA GLN A 172 11.43 8.07 -8.04
C GLN A 172 12.91 8.07 -7.64
N ILE A 173 13.20 8.83 -6.59
CA ILE A 173 14.46 8.80 -5.86
C ILE A 173 14.20 8.33 -4.43
N CYS A 174 15.22 7.72 -3.82
CA CYS A 174 15.23 7.50 -2.39
C CYS A 174 15.87 8.70 -1.71
N HIS A 175 15.12 9.37 -0.83
CA HIS A 175 15.67 10.44 -0.02
C HIS A 175 15.16 10.36 1.41
N GLY A 176 16.08 10.21 2.37
CA GLY A 176 15.74 10.07 3.77
C GLY A 176 14.89 8.83 4.07
N GLY A 177 15.04 7.78 3.26
CA GLY A 177 14.28 6.52 3.40
C GLY A 177 12.86 6.58 2.87
N VAL A 178 12.54 7.58 2.04
CA VAL A 178 11.21 7.71 1.43
C VAL A 178 11.33 7.79 -0.09
N CYS A 179 10.57 6.94 -0.77
CA CYS A 179 10.42 7.01 -2.22
C CYS A 179 9.59 8.23 -2.63
N GLY A 180 10.19 9.10 -3.43
CA GLY A 180 9.54 10.33 -3.85
C GLY A 180 10.04 10.87 -5.17
N ILE A 181 9.40 11.94 -5.63
CA ILE A 181 9.81 12.68 -6.84
C ILE A 181 10.39 14.03 -6.45
N THR A 182 11.38 14.52 -7.21
CA THR A 182 11.90 15.87 -7.05
C THR A 182 10.83 16.90 -7.45
N CYS A 183 10.56 17.86 -6.58
CA CYS A 183 9.59 18.92 -6.79
C CYS A 183 10.16 20.24 -6.30
N GLY A 184 10.63 21.07 -7.25
CA GLY A 184 11.39 22.25 -6.87
C GLY A 184 12.68 21.86 -6.15
N SER A 185 12.82 22.31 -4.91
CA SER A 185 13.96 22.00 -4.02
C SER A 185 13.69 20.87 -3.01
N GLU A 186 12.52 20.23 -3.05
CA GLU A 186 12.10 19.21 -2.08
C GLU A 186 11.80 17.87 -2.78
N VAL A 187 11.71 16.78 -1.99
CA VAL A 187 11.28 15.46 -2.47
C VAL A 187 9.85 15.19 -1.96
N CYS A 188 8.90 14.97 -2.86
CA CYS A 188 7.52 14.64 -2.49
C CYS A 188 7.33 13.12 -2.36
N PRO A 189 6.90 12.61 -1.20
CA PRO A 189 6.50 11.20 -1.05
C PRO A 189 5.30 10.88 -1.93
N VAL A 190 5.48 10.03 -2.94
CA VAL A 190 4.45 9.74 -3.95
C VAL A 190 3.20 9.04 -3.40
N ALA A 191 3.32 8.42 -2.22
CA ALA A 191 2.22 7.70 -1.57
C ALA A 191 1.18 8.65 -0.97
N THR A 192 1.57 9.87 -0.59
CA THR A 192 0.71 10.81 0.17
C THR A 192 0.70 12.22 -0.40
N ARG A 193 1.58 12.53 -1.35
CA ARG A 193 1.72 13.86 -1.94
C ARG A 193 1.96 13.80 -3.45
N ILE A 194 1.67 14.91 -4.11
CA ILE A 194 2.02 15.16 -5.52
C ILE A 194 2.82 16.45 -5.66
N CYS A 195 3.57 16.57 -6.76
CA CYS A 195 4.20 17.82 -7.14
C CYS A 195 3.24 18.67 -7.98
N ASP A 196 2.88 19.85 -7.48
CA ASP A 196 2.05 20.80 -8.21
C ASP A 196 2.73 22.17 -8.22
N GLY A 197 3.23 22.58 -9.39
CA GLY A 197 3.89 23.89 -9.55
C GLY A 197 5.11 24.06 -8.65
N ALA A 198 5.94 23.01 -8.51
CA ALA A 198 7.11 22.95 -7.62
C ALA A 198 6.80 22.96 -6.12
N VAL A 199 5.55 22.71 -5.72
CA VAL A 199 5.16 22.56 -4.31
C VAL A 199 4.60 21.17 -4.04
N CYS A 200 5.06 20.50 -2.99
CA CYS A 200 4.50 19.22 -2.55
C CYS A 200 3.13 19.41 -1.89
N GLN A 201 2.07 18.96 -2.54
CA GLN A 201 0.70 19.06 -2.05
C GLN A 201 0.21 17.71 -1.49
N PRO A 202 -0.49 17.67 -0.35
CA PRO A 202 -1.09 16.43 0.14
C PRO A 202 -2.22 15.98 -0.79
N CYS A 203 -2.39 14.68 -0.94
CA CYS A 203 -3.48 14.12 -1.73
C CYS A 203 -4.81 14.18 -0.96
N LYS A 204 -5.88 14.55 -1.67
CA LYS A 204 -7.25 14.33 -1.20
C LYS A 204 -7.75 12.92 -1.53
N VAL A 205 -7.19 12.30 -2.58
CA VAL A 205 -7.56 10.97 -3.06
C VAL A 205 -6.34 10.06 -3.12
N CYS A 206 -6.39 8.91 -2.44
CA CYS A 206 -5.38 7.85 -2.49
C CYS A 206 -5.99 6.51 -2.10
N ALA A 207 -5.27 5.40 -2.32
CA ALA A 207 -5.77 4.06 -2.05
C ALA A 207 -6.24 3.88 -0.60
N GLU A 208 -5.45 4.41 0.36
CA GLU A 208 -5.72 4.32 1.79
C GLU A 208 -5.22 5.57 2.51
N GLY A 209 -5.89 5.98 3.59
CA GLY A 209 -5.44 7.08 4.47
C GLY A 209 -5.79 8.50 3.99
N CYS A 210 -6.30 8.67 2.77
CA CYS A 210 -6.84 9.95 2.29
C CYS A 210 -8.30 10.15 2.68
N ALA A 211 -8.78 11.40 2.54
CA ALA A 211 -10.18 11.76 2.76
C ALA A 211 -11.15 10.98 1.84
N PHE A 212 -10.69 10.64 0.62
CA PHE A 212 -11.43 9.85 -0.34
C PHE A 212 -10.56 8.73 -0.90
N THR A 213 -11.17 7.57 -1.16
CA THR A 213 -10.52 6.44 -1.83
C THR A 213 -10.83 6.40 -3.33
N THR A 214 -11.79 7.20 -3.79
CA THR A 214 -12.26 7.22 -5.18
C THR A 214 -12.33 8.66 -5.69
N VAL A 215 -12.09 8.84 -6.99
CA VAL A 215 -12.09 10.16 -7.62
C VAL A 215 -13.51 10.73 -7.64
N GLN A 216 -14.52 9.91 -7.94
CA GLN A 216 -15.91 10.35 -7.94
C GLN A 216 -16.38 10.86 -6.58
N ALA A 217 -16.04 10.17 -5.48
CA ALA A 217 -16.45 10.63 -4.13
C ALA A 217 -15.86 12.02 -3.79
N ALA A 218 -14.63 12.29 -4.24
CA ALA A 218 -14.03 13.61 -4.08
C ALA A 218 -14.71 14.68 -4.93
N ILE A 219 -15.13 14.34 -6.16
CA ILE A 219 -15.89 15.24 -7.03
C ILE A 219 -17.27 15.54 -6.44
N ASP A 220 -17.95 14.53 -5.90
CA ASP A 220 -19.29 14.67 -5.30
C ASP A 220 -19.26 15.64 -4.12
N ALA A 221 -18.24 15.53 -3.26
CA ALA A 221 -18.03 16.40 -2.11
C ALA A 221 -17.51 17.81 -2.46
N ALA A 222 -16.94 18.00 -3.65
CA ALA A 222 -16.34 19.28 -4.06
C ALA A 222 -17.39 20.33 -4.47
N SER A 223 -17.00 21.59 -4.29
CA SER A 223 -17.69 22.78 -4.78
C SER A 223 -17.02 23.34 -6.04
N SER A 224 -17.75 24.14 -6.81
CA SER A 224 -17.17 24.83 -7.97
C SER A 224 -16.01 25.75 -7.56
N GLY A 225 -14.89 25.66 -8.25
CA GLY A 225 -13.62 26.29 -7.94
C GLY A 225 -12.62 25.38 -7.21
N ASP A 226 -13.05 24.21 -6.73
CA ASP A 226 -12.19 23.35 -5.93
C ASP A 226 -11.08 22.68 -6.75
N ARG A 227 -9.95 22.51 -6.06
CA ARG A 227 -8.81 21.72 -6.51
C ARG A 227 -8.78 20.36 -5.82
N ILE A 228 -8.70 19.29 -6.60
CA ILE A 228 -8.65 17.90 -6.12
C ILE A 228 -7.30 17.29 -6.49
N THR A 229 -6.47 17.03 -5.48
CA THR A 229 -5.16 16.38 -5.64
C THR A 229 -5.31 14.86 -5.49
N ILE A 230 -4.78 14.12 -6.47
CA ILE A 230 -4.95 12.68 -6.59
C ILE A 230 -3.55 12.06 -6.60
N CYS A 231 -3.28 11.15 -5.68
CA CYS A 231 -1.98 10.48 -5.58
C CYS A 231 -1.71 9.56 -6.79
N ALA A 232 -0.48 9.08 -6.87
CA ALA A 232 -0.15 8.00 -7.80
C ALA A 232 -0.98 6.76 -7.45
N GLY A 233 -1.51 6.10 -8.47
CA GLY A 233 -2.43 4.99 -8.28
C GLY A 233 -3.32 4.78 -9.50
N THR A 234 -3.97 3.62 -9.54
CA THR A 234 -4.98 3.29 -10.55
C THR A 234 -6.36 3.40 -9.92
N TYR A 235 -7.21 4.24 -10.50
CA TYR A 235 -8.55 4.53 -10.03
C TYR A 235 -9.55 4.06 -11.08
N SER A 236 -10.40 3.12 -10.69
CA SER A 236 -11.39 2.49 -11.55
C SER A 236 -12.81 2.99 -11.29
N ARG A 237 -13.71 2.69 -12.22
CA ARG A 237 -15.14 3.01 -12.12
C ARG A 237 -15.79 2.39 -10.89
N GLN A 238 -16.81 3.05 -10.36
CA GLN A 238 -17.51 2.61 -9.15
C GLN A 238 -18.71 1.69 -9.42
N GLY A 239 -19.11 1.56 -10.69
CA GLY A 239 -20.20 0.69 -11.10
C GLY A 239 -20.24 0.44 -12.61
N PRO A 240 -21.07 -0.50 -13.06
CA PRO A 240 -21.26 -0.79 -14.48
C PRO A 240 -21.79 0.45 -15.20
N ASN A 241 -21.19 0.79 -16.34
CA ASN A 241 -21.54 1.99 -17.12
C ASN A 241 -21.44 3.32 -16.33
N SER A 242 -20.56 3.44 -15.34
CA SER A 242 -20.24 4.73 -14.71
C SER A 242 -18.86 5.22 -15.15
N PRO A 243 -18.65 6.54 -15.34
CA PRO A 243 -17.31 7.07 -15.51
C PRO A 243 -16.47 6.92 -14.23
N VAL A 244 -15.15 7.02 -14.36
CA VAL A 244 -14.24 7.14 -13.21
C VAL A 244 -14.36 8.54 -12.59
N ALA A 245 -14.58 9.54 -13.44
CA ALA A 245 -14.79 10.94 -13.04
C ALA A 245 -15.92 11.57 -13.88
N ASP A 246 -17.03 11.88 -13.23
CA ASP A 246 -18.15 12.66 -13.77
C ASP A 246 -18.12 14.08 -13.21
N ILE A 247 -17.68 15.03 -14.02
CA ILE A 247 -17.60 16.46 -13.68
C ILE A 247 -18.81 17.17 -14.28
N ALA A 248 -19.90 17.18 -13.51
CA ALA A 248 -21.18 17.76 -13.90
C ALA A 248 -21.50 19.03 -13.11
N GLY A 249 -21.69 20.17 -13.80
CA GLY A 249 -22.20 21.41 -13.21
C GLY A 249 -21.24 22.14 -12.24
N LYS A 250 -20.00 21.68 -12.12
CA LYS A 250 -18.98 22.24 -11.20
C LYS A 250 -17.67 22.46 -11.93
N ASN A 251 -17.09 23.65 -11.79
CA ASN A 251 -15.79 23.96 -12.36
C ASN A 251 -14.71 23.42 -11.44
N LEU A 252 -13.98 22.39 -11.83
CA LEU A 252 -13.01 21.72 -10.97
C LEU A 252 -11.62 21.70 -11.60
N THR A 253 -10.59 21.67 -10.75
CA THR A 253 -9.23 21.32 -11.18
C THR A 253 -8.80 20.02 -10.54
N LEU A 254 -8.59 18.98 -11.34
CA LEU A 254 -8.04 17.69 -10.86
C LEU A 254 -6.55 17.63 -11.23
N VAL A 255 -5.71 17.29 -10.26
CA VAL A 255 -4.26 17.23 -10.41
C VAL A 255 -3.76 15.86 -9.97
N GLY A 256 -3.10 15.15 -10.88
CA GLY A 256 -2.47 13.86 -10.62
C GLY A 256 -0.96 13.96 -10.36
N ALA A 257 -0.36 12.80 -10.11
CA ALA A 257 1.06 12.62 -9.82
C ALA A 257 1.96 12.48 -11.06
N GLY A 258 1.43 12.70 -12.27
CA GLY A 258 2.15 12.59 -13.55
C GLY A 258 1.57 11.55 -14.51
N THR A 259 2.25 11.37 -15.64
CA THR A 259 1.86 10.44 -16.73
C THR A 259 2.84 9.29 -16.96
N GLY A 260 3.96 9.28 -16.22
CA GLY A 260 5.02 8.26 -16.28
C GLY A 260 4.79 7.07 -15.34
N LEU A 261 5.87 6.51 -14.80
CA LEU A 261 5.83 5.31 -13.95
C LEU A 261 5.21 5.57 -12.56
N THR A 262 5.11 6.84 -12.14
CA THR A 262 4.39 7.30 -10.94
C THR A 262 3.09 8.02 -11.29
N SER A 263 2.34 7.50 -12.24
CA SER A 263 1.16 8.19 -12.74
C SER A 263 -0.08 8.03 -11.86
N THR A 264 -0.89 9.07 -11.79
CA THR A 264 -2.32 8.93 -11.52
C THR A 264 -2.99 8.40 -12.77
N ILE A 265 -3.65 7.25 -12.68
CA ILE A 265 -4.28 6.56 -13.79
C ILE A 265 -5.79 6.52 -13.52
N LEU A 266 -6.58 7.14 -14.39
CA LEU A 266 -8.02 6.91 -14.45
C LEU A 266 -8.26 5.81 -15.48
N ASP A 267 -8.74 4.66 -15.00
CA ASP A 267 -8.83 3.44 -15.79
C ASP A 267 -10.29 2.96 -15.94
N GLY A 268 -10.76 2.91 -17.19
CA GLY A 268 -12.06 2.37 -17.54
C GLY A 268 -12.16 0.84 -17.38
N GLY A 269 -11.06 0.13 -17.23
CA GLY A 269 -11.04 -1.32 -16.99
C GLY A 269 -11.29 -2.19 -18.23
N ASP A 270 -11.24 -1.63 -19.43
CA ASP A 270 -11.35 -2.30 -20.75
C ASP A 270 -12.65 -3.09 -21.01
N GLU A 271 -13.55 -3.15 -20.03
CA GLU A 271 -14.90 -3.70 -20.20
C GLU A 271 -15.72 -2.79 -21.10
N ARG A 272 -16.49 -3.41 -22.01
CA ARG A 272 -17.30 -2.64 -22.94
C ARG A 272 -18.44 -1.94 -22.20
N THR A 273 -18.40 -0.61 -22.14
CA THR A 273 -19.38 0.22 -21.44
C THR A 273 -19.93 1.31 -22.35
N ALA A 274 -21.08 1.87 -21.97
CA ALA A 274 -21.64 3.05 -22.64
C ALA A 274 -21.01 4.37 -22.17
N SER A 275 -20.02 4.34 -21.28
CA SER A 275 -19.56 5.52 -20.55
C SER A 275 -18.11 5.83 -20.84
N HIS A 276 -17.80 7.13 -20.85
CA HIS A 276 -16.44 7.63 -20.90
C HIS A 276 -15.68 7.29 -19.62
N VAL A 277 -14.34 7.36 -19.65
CA VAL A 277 -13.54 7.31 -18.41
C VAL A 277 -13.72 8.61 -17.63
N VAL A 278 -13.65 9.74 -18.35
CA VAL A 278 -13.96 11.07 -17.83
C VAL A 278 -15.11 11.69 -18.61
N ALA A 279 -16.16 12.10 -17.91
CA ALA A 279 -17.28 12.84 -18.48
C ALA A 279 -17.27 14.27 -17.93
N VAL A 280 -17.44 15.25 -18.82
CA VAL A 280 -17.47 16.68 -18.47
C VAL A 280 -18.73 17.29 -19.08
N THR A 281 -19.59 17.83 -18.22
CA THR A 281 -20.88 18.42 -18.62
C THR A 281 -21.16 19.69 -17.82
N GLN A 282 -21.58 20.77 -18.47
CA GLN A 282 -21.95 22.02 -17.80
C GLN A 282 -20.83 22.57 -16.90
N SER A 283 -19.57 22.44 -17.31
CA SER A 283 -18.44 22.93 -16.51
C SER A 283 -17.29 23.53 -17.32
N THR A 284 -16.49 24.36 -16.66
CA THR A 284 -15.19 24.84 -17.13
C THR A 284 -14.12 24.28 -16.22
N SER A 285 -13.51 23.17 -16.63
CA SER A 285 -12.66 22.35 -15.75
C SER A 285 -11.28 22.08 -16.35
N GLU A 286 -10.32 21.73 -15.49
CA GLU A 286 -8.95 21.40 -15.89
C GLU A 286 -8.53 20.05 -15.31
N LEU A 287 -7.91 19.22 -16.15
CA LEU A 287 -7.22 18.00 -15.73
C LEU A 287 -5.72 18.18 -15.94
N ARG A 288 -4.93 17.82 -14.94
CA ARG A 288 -3.48 18.02 -14.93
C ARG A 288 -2.74 16.75 -14.57
N ALA A 289 -1.63 16.48 -15.27
CA ALA A 289 -0.63 15.48 -14.88
C ALA A 289 -1.22 14.09 -14.53
N MET A 290 -2.00 13.51 -15.44
CA MET A 290 -2.62 12.20 -15.24
C MET A 290 -2.78 11.43 -16.55
N ARG A 291 -2.94 10.11 -16.45
CA ARG A 291 -3.20 9.21 -17.56
C ARG A 291 -4.66 8.78 -17.57
N ILE A 292 -5.28 8.78 -18.74
CA ILE A 292 -6.67 8.36 -18.98
C ILE A 292 -6.66 7.21 -19.99
N THR A 293 -7.17 6.05 -19.58
CA THR A 293 -7.00 4.78 -20.31
C THR A 293 -8.17 3.84 -20.10
N GLY A 294 -8.23 2.79 -20.92
CA GLY A 294 -9.05 1.61 -20.62
C GLY A 294 -10.53 1.79 -20.92
N SER A 295 -10.90 2.79 -21.72
CA SER A 295 -12.25 2.86 -22.27
C SER A 295 -12.45 1.81 -23.36
N ASN A 296 -13.61 1.16 -23.36
CA ASN A 296 -14.05 0.27 -24.43
C ASN A 296 -15.54 0.53 -24.74
N GLY A 297 -15.83 0.86 -26.00
CA GLY A 297 -17.16 1.19 -26.50
C GLY A 297 -17.50 2.69 -26.50
N ASN A 298 -16.71 3.53 -25.84
CA ASN A 298 -16.86 4.99 -25.84
C ASN A 298 -15.50 5.69 -25.74
N ALA A 299 -15.47 7.02 -25.91
CA ALA A 299 -14.24 7.81 -25.81
C ALA A 299 -13.62 7.76 -24.41
N GLY A 300 -12.30 7.85 -24.30
CA GLY A 300 -11.63 8.06 -23.01
C GLY A 300 -12.16 9.29 -22.27
N ILE A 301 -12.35 10.40 -22.99
CA ILE A 301 -12.93 11.65 -22.47
C ILE A 301 -14.13 12.05 -23.32
N GLY A 302 -15.26 12.33 -22.68
CA GLY A 302 -16.41 13.00 -23.30
C GLY A 302 -16.57 14.41 -22.75
N ASN A 303 -16.48 15.42 -23.62
CA ASN A 303 -16.77 16.81 -23.30
C ASN A 303 -18.08 17.24 -23.97
N SER A 304 -19.13 17.42 -23.16
CA SER A 304 -20.51 17.65 -23.62
C SER A 304 -20.90 19.11 -23.49
N ALA A 305 -21.45 19.69 -24.55
CA ALA A 305 -21.90 21.08 -24.55
C ALA A 305 -23.03 21.32 -23.52
N PRO A 306 -23.04 22.46 -22.81
CA PRO A 306 -21.99 23.48 -22.77
C PRO A 306 -20.87 23.08 -21.80
N SER A 307 -19.62 22.95 -22.28
CA SER A 307 -18.47 22.67 -21.42
C SER A 307 -17.15 23.14 -22.04
N GLN A 308 -16.23 23.54 -21.18
CA GLN A 308 -14.84 23.78 -21.55
C GLN A 308 -13.91 22.90 -20.71
N LEU A 309 -13.04 22.15 -21.38
CA LEU A 309 -12.05 21.30 -20.75
C LEU A 309 -10.64 21.70 -21.15
N THR A 310 -9.79 21.95 -20.16
CA THR A 310 -8.35 22.13 -20.37
C THR A 310 -7.61 20.89 -19.89
N LEU A 311 -6.72 20.36 -20.72
CA LEU A 311 -5.83 19.26 -20.39
C LEU A 311 -4.39 19.78 -20.38
N THR A 312 -3.70 19.66 -19.24
CA THR A 312 -2.34 20.17 -19.04
C THR A 312 -1.41 19.03 -18.61
N GLY A 313 -0.50 18.61 -19.48
CA GLY A 313 0.38 17.45 -19.20
C GLY A 313 -0.38 16.14 -19.01
N VAL A 314 -1.49 15.95 -19.74
CA VAL A 314 -2.33 14.73 -19.64
C VAL A 314 -1.97 13.76 -20.76
N LEU A 315 -2.00 12.45 -20.45
CA LEU A 315 -1.84 11.38 -21.43
C LEU A 315 -3.16 10.64 -21.62
N VAL A 316 -3.80 10.82 -22.77
CA VAL A 316 -5.01 10.09 -23.17
C VAL A 316 -4.59 8.95 -24.10
N THR A 317 -4.65 7.72 -23.62
CA THR A 317 -4.07 6.58 -24.34
C THR A 317 -4.82 5.27 -24.13
N ARG A 318 -4.78 4.38 -25.13
CA ARG A 318 -5.40 3.05 -25.08
C ARG A 318 -6.87 3.11 -24.70
N ASN A 319 -7.61 3.92 -25.44
CA ASN A 319 -9.06 3.98 -25.38
C ASN A 319 -9.62 3.52 -26.72
N ASP A 320 -10.64 2.67 -26.69
CA ASP A 320 -11.25 2.07 -27.88
C ASP A 320 -12.74 2.43 -27.97
N ALA A 321 -13.08 3.20 -29.00
CA ALA A 321 -14.44 3.57 -29.37
C ALA A 321 -14.80 2.94 -30.72
N ASP A 322 -14.51 1.66 -30.93
CA ASP A 322 -14.69 0.88 -32.18
C ASP A 322 -15.96 1.16 -33.00
N LYS A 323 -17.09 1.45 -32.34
CA LYS A 323 -18.40 1.75 -32.95
C LYS A 323 -18.77 3.23 -32.99
N ASN A 324 -17.99 4.08 -32.34
CA ASN A 324 -18.22 5.50 -32.13
C ASN A 324 -17.06 6.33 -32.74
N PHE A 325 -17.18 7.64 -32.63
CA PHE A 325 -16.13 8.58 -33.05
C PHE A 325 -15.35 9.08 -31.84
N GLY A 326 -14.08 9.45 -32.04
CA GLY A 326 -13.28 10.10 -30.99
C GLY A 326 -12.80 9.12 -29.94
N GLY A 327 -11.85 8.24 -30.28
CA GLY A 327 -11.41 7.16 -29.37
C GLY A 327 -10.79 7.68 -28.08
N GLY A 328 -9.90 8.66 -28.20
CA GLY A 328 -9.34 9.37 -27.06
C GLY A 328 -10.31 10.39 -26.48
N ILE A 329 -10.74 11.35 -27.31
CA ILE A 329 -11.58 12.47 -26.88
C ILE A 329 -12.75 12.67 -27.86
N LEU A 330 -13.96 12.75 -27.31
CA LEU A 330 -15.15 13.21 -28.01
C LEU A 330 -15.47 14.64 -27.53
N ASN A 331 -15.24 15.64 -28.37
CA ASN A 331 -15.44 17.05 -28.03
C ASN A 331 -16.68 17.62 -28.72
N ASN A 332 -17.69 18.01 -27.95
CA ASN A 332 -18.91 18.68 -28.47
C ASN A 332 -18.94 20.19 -28.20
N ASP A 333 -17.93 20.74 -27.53
CA ASP A 333 -17.82 22.16 -27.24
C ASP A 333 -16.34 22.59 -27.27
N ARG A 334 -15.72 22.99 -26.15
CA ARG A 334 -14.35 23.49 -26.16
C ARG A 334 -13.38 22.56 -25.44
N VAL A 335 -12.31 22.13 -26.13
CA VAL A 335 -11.17 21.42 -25.54
C VAL A 335 -9.87 22.16 -25.84
N VAL A 336 -9.02 22.30 -24.83
CA VAL A 336 -7.66 22.84 -24.96
C VAL A 336 -6.65 21.78 -24.52
N LEU A 337 -5.73 21.41 -25.42
CA LEU A 337 -4.57 20.59 -25.11
C LEU A 337 -3.37 21.51 -24.86
N ASN A 338 -2.77 21.37 -23.68
CA ASN A 338 -1.73 22.23 -23.15
C ASN A 338 -0.57 21.43 -22.54
N ALA A 339 0.60 22.06 -22.45
CA ALA A 339 1.81 21.58 -21.77
C ALA A 339 2.11 20.10 -22.02
N ASP A 340 2.51 19.76 -23.25
CA ASP A 340 2.84 18.40 -23.69
C ASP A 340 1.72 17.37 -23.46
N THR A 341 0.45 17.81 -23.52
CA THR A 341 -0.68 16.87 -23.51
C THR A 341 -0.65 16.00 -24.76
N ARG A 342 -0.83 14.70 -24.58
CA ARG A 342 -0.69 13.68 -25.64
C ARG A 342 -1.94 12.83 -25.76
N VAL A 343 -2.53 12.81 -26.94
CA VAL A 343 -3.60 11.90 -27.32
C VAL A 343 -3.04 10.86 -28.28
N THR A 344 -2.80 9.65 -27.78
CA THR A 344 -2.03 8.64 -28.53
C THR A 344 -2.47 7.21 -28.27
N LYS A 345 -2.36 6.33 -29.26
CA LYS A 345 -2.74 4.91 -29.16
C LYS A 345 -4.21 4.71 -28.79
N ASN A 346 -5.08 5.57 -29.29
CA ASN A 346 -6.52 5.41 -29.18
C ASN A 346 -7.08 4.91 -30.51
N THR A 347 -8.18 4.17 -30.44
CA THR A 347 -8.86 3.56 -31.59
C THR A 347 -10.31 4.02 -31.62
N ALA A 348 -10.86 4.28 -32.80
CA ALA A 348 -12.28 4.59 -32.98
C ALA A 348 -12.78 4.10 -34.34
N ARG A 349 -14.08 4.22 -34.60
CA ARG A 349 -14.59 4.07 -35.97
C ARG A 349 -13.95 5.07 -36.91
N ASP A 350 -13.93 6.34 -36.53
CA ASP A 350 -13.28 7.45 -37.22
C ASP A 350 -12.89 8.51 -36.17
N GLY A 351 -11.84 9.30 -36.40
CA GLY A 351 -11.29 10.19 -35.36
C GLY A 351 -10.65 9.40 -34.22
N GLY A 352 -9.70 8.52 -34.53
CA GLY A 352 -9.08 7.61 -33.55
C GLY A 352 -8.59 8.32 -32.29
N GLY A 353 -7.94 9.48 -32.47
CA GLY A 353 -7.55 10.35 -31.36
C GLY A 353 -8.70 11.19 -30.85
N ILE A 354 -9.21 12.09 -31.69
CA ILE A 354 -10.21 13.09 -31.31
C ILE A 354 -11.30 13.19 -32.38
N ASP A 355 -12.55 13.27 -31.95
CA ASP A 355 -13.66 13.75 -32.77
C ASP A 355 -14.11 15.12 -32.25
N ASN A 356 -13.92 16.16 -33.06
CA ASN A 356 -14.34 17.53 -32.79
C ASN A 356 -15.69 17.77 -33.48
N VAL A 357 -16.78 17.65 -32.71
CA VAL A 357 -18.12 17.39 -33.22
C VAL A 357 -18.85 18.67 -33.65
N GLY A 358 -19.39 18.65 -34.86
CA GLY A 358 -20.29 19.70 -35.35
C GLY A 358 -19.59 21.05 -35.56
N SER A 359 -20.34 22.04 -36.01
CA SER A 359 -19.78 23.33 -36.45
C SER A 359 -19.33 24.26 -35.32
N THR A 360 -19.74 24.00 -34.08
CA THR A 360 -19.50 24.89 -32.93
C THR A 360 -18.35 24.44 -32.04
N ALA A 361 -17.91 23.17 -32.15
CA ALA A 361 -16.84 22.66 -31.31
C ALA A 361 -15.49 23.27 -31.68
N VAL A 362 -14.73 23.66 -30.66
CA VAL A 362 -13.41 24.28 -30.79
C VAL A 362 -12.38 23.40 -30.10
N LEU A 363 -11.38 22.96 -30.86
CA LEU A 363 -10.22 22.27 -30.36
C LEU A 363 -9.00 23.19 -30.50
N THR A 364 -8.29 23.42 -29.40
CA THR A 364 -7.02 24.17 -29.40
C THR A 364 -5.89 23.26 -28.96
N LEU A 365 -4.79 23.22 -29.72
CA LEU A 365 -3.55 22.54 -29.38
C LEU A 365 -2.45 23.57 -29.26
N LYS A 366 -1.75 23.55 -28.14
CA LYS A 366 -0.63 24.45 -27.86
C LYS A 366 0.43 23.83 -26.98
N ASP A 367 1.52 24.55 -26.76
CA ASP A 367 2.55 24.22 -25.77
C ASP A 367 3.06 22.77 -25.90
N GLY A 368 3.46 22.37 -27.12
CA GLY A 368 4.02 21.04 -27.42
C GLY A 368 3.01 19.88 -27.51
N SER A 369 1.72 20.16 -27.35
CA SER A 369 0.68 19.12 -27.35
C SER A 369 0.60 18.35 -28.67
N SER A 370 0.21 17.06 -28.60
CA SER A 370 0.19 16.20 -29.78
C SER A 370 -0.97 15.21 -29.85
N VAL A 371 -1.39 14.91 -31.08
CA VAL A 371 -2.37 13.89 -31.44
C VAL A 371 -1.75 12.97 -32.49
N THR A 372 -1.21 11.84 -32.05
CA THR A 372 -0.35 10.97 -32.87
C THR A 372 -0.53 9.50 -32.54
N ASN A 373 -0.19 8.61 -33.49
CA ASN A 373 -0.24 7.15 -33.31
C ASN A 373 -1.62 6.64 -32.85
N ASN A 374 -2.68 7.24 -33.36
CA ASN A 374 -4.05 6.78 -33.15
C ASN A 374 -4.49 5.96 -34.37
N ALA A 375 -5.51 5.12 -34.21
CA ALA A 375 -5.97 4.18 -35.21
C ALA A 375 -7.47 4.34 -35.47
N VAL A 376 -7.90 3.91 -36.64
CA VAL A 376 -9.33 3.80 -36.99
C VAL A 376 -9.66 2.40 -37.43
N SER A 377 -10.86 1.93 -37.09
CA SER A 377 -11.32 0.59 -37.49
C SER A 377 -11.86 0.58 -38.91
N THR A 378 -12.49 1.67 -39.36
CA THR A 378 -13.12 1.76 -40.70
C THR A 378 -12.97 3.12 -41.37
N GLY A 379 -12.77 4.20 -40.61
CA GLY A 379 -12.65 5.56 -41.11
C GLY A 379 -11.27 5.88 -41.69
N THR A 380 -11.03 7.16 -41.93
CA THR A 380 -9.76 7.66 -42.51
C THR A 380 -9.04 8.66 -41.62
N ALA A 381 -9.76 9.30 -40.68
CA ALA A 381 -9.22 10.28 -39.76
C ALA A 381 -8.59 9.57 -38.55
N HIS A 382 -7.35 9.10 -38.71
CA HIS A 382 -6.65 8.37 -37.66
C HIS A 382 -6.41 9.24 -36.41
N GLY A 383 -6.08 10.52 -36.59
CA GLY A 383 -5.83 11.46 -35.49
C GLY A 383 -7.05 12.25 -35.10
N ILE A 384 -7.47 13.21 -35.94
CA ILE A 384 -8.54 14.15 -35.64
C ILE A 384 -9.58 14.11 -36.75
N ARG A 385 -10.82 13.77 -36.40
CA ARG A 385 -11.98 14.03 -37.24
C ARG A 385 -12.57 15.37 -36.83
N ASN A 386 -12.62 16.33 -37.76
CA ASN A 386 -12.97 17.71 -37.42
C ASN A 386 -14.21 18.20 -38.17
N GLY A 387 -15.34 18.34 -37.47
CA GLY A 387 -16.53 19.03 -37.95
C GLY A 387 -16.59 20.53 -37.62
N GLY A 388 -15.76 20.97 -36.68
CA GLY A 388 -15.74 22.31 -36.10
C GLY A 388 -14.47 23.08 -36.43
N THR A 389 -13.90 23.77 -35.44
CA THR A 389 -12.67 24.56 -35.63
C THR A 389 -11.51 23.97 -34.85
N VAL A 390 -10.37 23.78 -35.51
CA VAL A 390 -9.09 23.39 -34.89
C VAL A 390 -8.12 24.56 -34.95
N PHE A 391 -7.49 24.88 -33.83
CA PHE A 391 -6.37 25.81 -33.75
C PHE A 391 -5.15 25.04 -33.25
N ALA A 392 -4.12 24.90 -34.07
CA ALA A 392 -2.86 24.28 -33.68
C ALA A 392 -1.75 25.34 -33.71
N GLU A 393 -1.13 25.62 -32.57
CA GLU A 393 0.01 26.53 -32.47
C GLU A 393 1.29 25.89 -33.01
N ALA A 394 2.29 26.73 -33.32
CA ALA A 394 3.61 26.26 -33.74
C ALA A 394 4.22 25.37 -32.64
N GLY A 395 4.62 24.15 -33.02
CA GLY A 395 5.16 23.15 -32.10
C GLY A 395 4.16 22.07 -31.66
N SER A 396 2.85 22.25 -31.92
CA SER A 396 1.89 21.14 -31.80
C SER A 396 2.05 20.14 -32.94
N VAL A 397 1.88 18.85 -32.63
CA VAL A 397 2.06 17.76 -33.61
C VAL A 397 0.75 17.01 -33.81
N VAL A 398 0.21 17.06 -35.02
CA VAL A 398 -1.03 16.35 -35.38
C VAL A 398 -0.75 15.44 -36.56
N ALA A 399 -1.12 14.16 -36.44
CA ALA A 399 -1.05 13.20 -37.54
C ALA A 399 -2.45 12.70 -37.91
N GLY A 400 -2.82 12.78 -39.19
CA GLY A 400 -4.10 12.27 -39.68
C GLY A 400 -5.31 13.11 -39.26
N CYS A 401 -5.25 14.43 -39.47
CA CYS A 401 -6.38 15.35 -39.30
C CYS A 401 -7.21 15.42 -40.58
N LEU A 402 -8.54 15.33 -40.47
CA LEU A 402 -9.45 15.45 -41.58
C LEU A 402 -10.62 16.38 -41.23
N ASN A 403 -10.78 17.44 -42.02
CA ASN A 403 -11.99 18.26 -41.98
C ASN A 403 -13.16 17.50 -42.64
N VAL A 404 -14.30 17.49 -41.96
CA VAL A 404 -15.57 16.93 -42.45
C VAL A 404 -16.66 17.99 -42.33
N GLY A 405 -17.58 18.06 -43.30
CA GLY A 405 -18.64 19.06 -43.29
C GLY A 405 -18.10 20.50 -43.21
N SER A 406 -18.46 21.23 -42.15
CA SER A 406 -18.03 22.60 -41.88
C SER A 406 -16.64 22.73 -41.22
N GLY A 407 -15.91 21.63 -41.08
CA GLY A 407 -14.62 21.60 -40.41
C GLY A 407 -13.59 22.56 -41.00
N THR A 408 -12.86 23.28 -40.14
CA THR A 408 -11.74 24.14 -40.53
C THR A 408 -10.56 24.00 -39.58
N GLY A 409 -9.35 24.29 -40.07
CA GLY A 409 -8.16 24.42 -39.21
C GLY A 409 -7.35 23.14 -38.96
N CYS A 410 -7.70 22.01 -39.59
CA CYS A 410 -6.76 20.88 -39.65
C CYS A 410 -5.43 21.32 -40.29
N PRO A 411 -4.28 21.11 -39.62
CA PRO A 411 -2.96 21.39 -40.21
C PRO A 411 -2.71 20.45 -41.39
N THR A 412 -2.08 21.00 -42.44
CA THR A 412 -1.74 20.30 -43.70
C THR A 412 -0.52 19.42 -43.58
#